data_AF-A0A8T2TAK8-F1
#
_entry.id   AF-A0A8T2TAK8-F1
#
_cell.length_a   1.000
_cell.length_b   1.000
_cell.length_c   1.000
_cell.angle_alpha   90.00
_cell.angle_beta   90.00
_cell.angle_gamma   90.00
#
_symmetry.space_group_name_H-M   'P 1'
#
loop_
_entity.id
_entity.type
_entity.pdbx_description
1 polymer ?
#
loop_
_entity_poly.entity_id
_entity_poly.type
_entity_poly.pdbx_seq_one_letter_code
_entity_poly.pdbx_strand_id
1 'polypeptide(L)'
;MIKEAISKFTKNWTVVFFHYDGRINEWDEFEWAQEAIHISALKQTKWWFAKRFLHPDVVAPFEYIFIWDEDLGVEHFDAEEYIRLVKKHGLEISQPALEDNQALTWEITKRSGDSEVHKNVQERPGWCQDPRLPPCARFVEIMAPVFSIAAWRYVWHIIQNDLVHGWG
;
A
#
# COMPACT_ATOMS: atom_id res chain seq x y z
N MET A 1 2.54 -5.17 15.12
CA MET A 1 2.62 -4.83 13.69
C MET A 1 1.28 -5.00 13.01
N ILE A 2 0.85 -6.21 12.60
CA ILE A 2 -0.43 -6.37 11.86
C ILE A 2 -1.66 -5.86 12.62
N LYS A 3 -1.83 -6.25 13.90
CA LYS A 3 -2.92 -5.74 14.75
C LYS A 3 -2.95 -4.21 14.82
N GLU A 4 -1.77 -3.59 14.83
CA GLU A 4 -1.65 -2.14 14.87
C GLU A 4 -2.00 -1.50 13.53
N ALA A 5 -1.60 -2.11 12.41
CA ALA A 5 -2.04 -1.67 11.08
C ALA A 5 -3.57 -1.73 10.98
N ILE A 6 -4.19 -2.85 11.37
CA ILE A 6 -5.64 -3.01 11.33
C ILE A 6 -6.35 -2.00 12.23
N SER A 7 -5.80 -1.68 13.40
CA SER A 7 -6.44 -0.69 14.30
C SER A 7 -6.49 0.73 13.71
N LYS A 8 -5.72 1.02 12.65
CA LYS A 8 -5.82 2.29 11.90
C LYS A 8 -7.01 2.34 10.94
N PHE A 9 -7.60 1.19 10.62
CA PHE A 9 -8.72 1.06 9.70
C PHE A 9 -9.99 0.69 10.50
N THR A 10 -10.86 1.68 10.71
CA THR A 10 -12.07 1.52 11.54
C THR A 10 -13.27 0.98 10.73
N LYS A 11 -14.50 1.17 11.19
CA LYS A 11 -15.72 0.50 10.67
C LYS A 11 -16.03 0.71 9.19
N ASN A 12 -15.44 1.72 8.54
CA ASN A 12 -15.70 2.03 7.13
C ASN A 12 -14.80 1.25 6.16
N TRP A 13 -14.00 0.31 6.66
CA TRP A 13 -12.97 -0.37 5.91
C TRP A 13 -13.26 -1.86 5.80
N THR A 14 -13.00 -2.44 4.64
CA THR A 14 -12.96 -3.90 4.46
C THR A 14 -11.51 -4.35 4.44
N VAL A 15 -11.17 -5.24 5.36
CA VAL A 15 -9.82 -5.81 5.48
C VAL A 15 -9.78 -7.15 4.77
N VAL A 16 -8.76 -7.35 3.93
CA VAL A 16 -8.49 -8.63 3.26
C VAL A 16 -7.08 -9.07 3.58
N PHE A 17 -6.92 -10.28 4.10
CA PHE A 17 -5.61 -10.90 4.30
C PHE A 17 -5.29 -11.88 3.19
N PHE A 18 -4.10 -11.71 2.60
CA PHE A 18 -3.53 -12.64 1.63
C PHE A 18 -2.53 -13.56 2.32
N HIS A 19 -2.89 -14.84 2.47
CA HIS A 19 -2.07 -15.84 3.14
C HIS A 19 -1.27 -16.64 2.11
N TYR A 20 0.05 -16.39 2.05
CA TYR A 20 0.95 -17.10 1.14
C TYR A 20 1.45 -18.45 1.69
N ASP A 21 1.22 -18.72 2.97
CA ASP A 21 1.79 -19.85 3.74
C ASP A 21 0.78 -20.97 4.04
N GLY A 22 -0.51 -20.75 3.77
CA GLY A 22 -1.57 -21.71 4.05
C GLY A 22 -2.03 -21.76 5.51
N ARG A 23 -1.55 -20.86 6.38
CA ARG A 23 -1.76 -20.91 7.83
C ARG A 23 -2.96 -20.08 8.30
N ILE A 24 -4.11 -20.24 7.64
CA ILE A 24 -5.31 -19.43 7.95
C ILE A 24 -5.78 -19.64 9.38
N ASN A 25 -5.84 -20.90 9.84
CA ASN A 25 -6.38 -21.25 11.16
C ASN A 25 -5.56 -20.67 12.33
N GLU A 26 -4.30 -20.27 12.10
CA GLU A 26 -3.51 -19.58 13.13
C GLU A 26 -4.09 -18.20 13.46
N TRP A 27 -4.93 -17.63 12.60
CA TRP A 27 -5.58 -16.33 12.81
C TRP A 27 -6.88 -16.42 13.61
N ASP A 28 -7.40 -17.63 13.82
CA ASP A 28 -8.64 -17.88 14.58
C ASP A 28 -8.52 -17.47 16.05
N GLU A 29 -7.29 -17.38 16.58
CA GLU A 29 -7.04 -16.91 17.94
C GLU A 29 -7.23 -15.40 18.11
N PHE A 30 -7.31 -14.64 17.02
CA PHE A 30 -7.42 -13.18 17.04
C PHE A 30 -8.82 -12.71 16.69
N GLU A 31 -9.55 -12.20 17.70
CA GLU A 31 -10.89 -11.63 17.53
C GLU A 31 -10.95 -10.53 16.44
N TRP A 32 -9.96 -9.66 16.41
CA TRP A 32 -9.86 -8.57 15.42
C TRP A 32 -9.62 -9.06 13.99
N ALA A 33 -9.15 -10.30 13.80
CA ALA A 33 -8.97 -10.89 12.49
C ALA A 33 -10.24 -11.55 11.95
N GLN A 34 -11.18 -11.93 12.82
CA GLN A 34 -12.38 -12.68 12.44
C GLN A 34 -13.34 -11.90 11.52
N GLU A 35 -13.26 -10.57 11.53
CA GLU A 35 -14.07 -9.71 10.65
C GLU A 35 -13.43 -9.51 9.26
N ALA A 36 -12.17 -9.93 9.07
CA ALA A 36 -11.47 -9.78 7.81
C ALA A 36 -11.85 -10.91 6.81
N ILE A 37 -11.62 -10.66 5.53
CA ILE A 37 -11.71 -11.68 4.48
C ILE A 37 -10.35 -12.36 4.35
N HIS A 38 -10.30 -13.67 4.53
CA HIS A 38 -9.06 -14.44 4.40
C HIS A 38 -9.02 -15.15 3.04
N ILE A 39 -7.96 -14.90 2.26
CA ILE A 39 -7.71 -15.57 0.99
C ILE A 39 -6.34 -16.23 1.04
N SER A 40 -6.28 -17.53 0.74
CA SER A 40 -5.03 -18.29 0.85
C SER A 40 -4.68 -18.98 -0.45
N ALA A 41 -3.40 -18.87 -0.81
CA ALA A 41 -2.80 -19.57 -1.94
C ALA A 41 -1.30 -19.74 -1.67
N LEU A 42 -0.85 -21.00 -1.65
CA LEU A 42 0.53 -21.32 -1.29
C LEU A 42 1.53 -20.68 -2.26
N LYS A 43 2.54 -20.03 -1.69
CA LYS A 43 3.72 -19.48 -2.39
C LYS A 43 3.36 -18.51 -3.52
N GLN A 44 2.31 -17.71 -3.31
CA GLN A 44 1.91 -16.66 -4.24
C GLN A 44 2.31 -15.29 -3.69
N THR A 45 2.57 -14.34 -4.59
CA THR A 45 2.98 -12.98 -4.25
C THR A 45 1.77 -12.06 -4.07
N LYS A 46 2.00 -10.88 -3.47
CA LYS A 46 0.99 -9.83 -3.27
C LYS A 46 0.22 -9.49 -4.55
N TRP A 47 0.92 -9.26 -5.68
CA TRP A 47 0.25 -8.91 -6.93
C TRP A 47 -0.44 -10.08 -7.60
N TRP A 48 0.01 -11.31 -7.36
CA TRP A 48 -0.72 -12.50 -7.80
C TRP A 48 -2.12 -12.56 -7.18
N PHE A 49 -2.25 -12.24 -5.89
CA PHE A 49 -3.54 -12.14 -5.19
C PHE A 49 -4.34 -10.94 -5.71
N ALA A 50 -3.75 -9.75 -5.71
CA ALA A 50 -4.43 -8.53 -6.14
C ALA A 50 -5.01 -8.68 -7.57
N LYS A 51 -4.25 -9.27 -8.49
CA LYS A 51 -4.69 -9.50 -9.87
C LYS A 51 -5.90 -10.43 -9.97
N ARG A 52 -6.07 -11.38 -9.03
CA ARG A 52 -7.15 -12.38 -9.04
C ARG A 52 -8.37 -11.97 -8.25
N PHE A 53 -8.18 -11.33 -7.10
CA PHE A 53 -9.25 -11.08 -6.14
C PHE A 53 -9.69 -9.62 -6.07
N LEU A 54 -8.88 -8.69 -6.60
CA LEU A 54 -9.21 -7.27 -6.67
C LEU A 54 -9.53 -6.86 -8.12
N HIS A 55 -10.35 -7.64 -8.83
CA HIS A 55 -10.81 -7.25 -10.17
C HIS A 55 -11.59 -5.92 -10.09
N PRO A 56 -11.44 -4.97 -11.04
CA PRO A 56 -12.06 -3.65 -10.93
C PRO A 56 -13.57 -3.64 -10.68
N ASP A 57 -14.30 -4.65 -11.18
CA ASP A 57 -15.74 -4.80 -10.93
C ASP A 57 -16.07 -5.30 -9.52
N VAL A 58 -15.18 -6.09 -8.91
CA VAL A 58 -15.34 -6.60 -7.54
C VAL A 58 -15.14 -5.48 -6.53
N VAL A 59 -14.16 -4.62 -6.77
CA VAL A 59 -13.81 -3.50 -5.88
C VAL A 59 -14.49 -2.18 -6.25
N ALA A 60 -15.37 -2.18 -7.25
CA ALA A 60 -16.11 -1.00 -7.70
C ALA A 60 -16.94 -0.28 -6.60
N PRO A 61 -17.44 -0.95 -5.54
CA PRO A 61 -18.15 -0.28 -4.45
C PRO A 61 -17.28 0.58 -3.52
N PHE A 62 -15.95 0.43 -3.56
CA PHE A 62 -15.04 1.18 -2.70
C PHE A 62 -14.64 2.53 -3.32
N GLU A 63 -14.03 3.43 -2.54
CA GLU A 63 -13.44 4.66 -3.08
C GLU A 63 -11.93 4.52 -3.35
N TYR A 64 -11.24 3.79 -2.46
CA TYR A 64 -9.80 3.58 -2.48
C TYR A 64 -9.44 2.14 -2.14
N ILE A 65 -8.29 1.69 -2.62
CA ILE A 65 -7.70 0.37 -2.33
C ILE A 65 -6.31 0.59 -1.78
N PHE A 66 -6.05 0.00 -0.62
CA PHE A 66 -4.75 -0.04 0.03
C PHE A 66 -4.18 -1.44 -0.20
N ILE A 67 -3.01 -1.54 -0.82
CA ILE A 67 -2.35 -2.83 -1.10
C ILE A 67 -1.00 -2.82 -0.40
N TRP A 68 -0.99 -3.18 0.87
CA TRP A 68 0.15 -2.98 1.77
C TRP A 68 0.85 -4.28 2.13
N ASP A 69 2.16 -4.20 2.34
CA ASP A 69 2.92 -5.23 3.04
C ASP A 69 2.57 -5.21 4.54
N GLU A 70 2.72 -6.35 5.22
CA GLU A 70 2.27 -6.51 6.61
C GLU A 70 3.20 -5.87 7.65
N ASP A 71 4.39 -5.42 7.22
CA ASP A 71 5.49 -4.95 8.05
C ASP A 71 5.71 -3.43 8.04
N LEU A 72 4.74 -2.68 7.53
CA LEU A 72 4.77 -1.22 7.54
C LEU A 72 4.69 -0.66 8.98
N GLY A 73 5.57 0.30 9.27
CA GLY A 73 5.47 1.16 10.45
C GLY A 73 4.29 2.12 10.31
N VAL A 74 3.29 1.96 11.18
CA VAL A 74 2.02 2.70 11.12
C VAL A 74 1.78 3.56 12.36
N GLU A 75 2.79 3.74 13.21
CA GLU A 75 2.67 4.38 14.53
C GLU A 75 1.98 5.74 14.41
N HIS A 76 2.38 6.52 13.41
CA HIS A 76 1.87 7.87 13.13
C HIS A 76 0.89 7.95 11.96
N PHE A 77 0.48 6.81 11.40
CA PHE A 77 -0.50 6.77 10.33
C PHE A 77 -1.93 6.95 10.88
N ASP A 78 -2.71 7.75 10.16
CA ASP A 78 -4.15 7.97 10.35
C ASP A 78 -4.84 7.85 8.98
N ALA A 79 -5.72 6.85 8.83
CA ALA A 79 -6.34 6.54 7.55
C ALA A 79 -7.29 7.63 7.06
N GLU A 80 -8.03 8.27 7.97
CA GLU A 80 -9.02 9.30 7.63
C GLU A 80 -8.32 10.60 7.20
N GLU A 81 -7.28 11.00 7.95
CA GLU A 81 -6.47 12.16 7.59
C GLU A 81 -5.71 11.95 6.28
N TYR A 82 -5.18 10.74 6.07
CA TYR A 82 -4.56 10.37 4.81
C TYR A 82 -5.52 10.50 3.63
N ILE A 83 -6.73 9.92 3.72
CA ILE A 83 -7.74 10.05 2.66
C ILE A 83 -8.17 11.50 2.45
N ARG A 84 -8.28 12.30 3.53
CA ARG A 84 -8.56 13.74 3.43
C ARG A 84 -7.50 14.45 2.58
N LEU A 85 -6.21 14.16 2.80
CA LEU A 85 -5.10 14.73 2.03
C LEU A 85 -5.08 14.24 0.58
N VAL A 86 -5.29 12.94 0.36
CA VAL A 86 -5.40 12.34 -0.97
C VAL A 86 -6.50 13.02 -1.79
N LYS A 87 -7.70 13.19 -1.21
CA LYS A 87 -8.82 13.91 -1.84
C LYS A 87 -8.48 15.39 -2.08
N LYS A 88 -7.89 16.08 -1.09
CA LYS A 88 -7.49 17.50 -1.19
C LYS A 88 -6.53 17.75 -2.35
N HIS A 89 -5.57 16.85 -2.56
CA HIS A 89 -4.51 17.01 -3.56
C HIS A 89 -4.77 16.28 -4.89
N GLY A 90 -5.94 15.63 -5.04
CA GLY A 90 -6.32 14.91 -6.25
C GLY A 90 -5.34 13.78 -6.60
N LEU A 91 -4.90 13.03 -5.60
CA LEU A 91 -3.92 11.96 -5.80
C LEU A 91 -4.64 10.65 -6.15
N GLU A 92 -4.48 10.22 -7.40
CA GLU A 92 -5.10 8.98 -7.91
C GLU A 92 -4.29 7.72 -7.56
N ILE A 93 -2.96 7.89 -7.47
CA ILE A 93 -2.00 6.88 -7.01
C ILE A 93 -1.09 7.57 -6.00
N SER A 94 -1.00 7.01 -4.80
CA SER A 94 -0.27 7.60 -3.68
C SER A 94 0.24 6.54 -2.72
N GLN A 95 1.00 6.96 -1.71
CA GLN A 95 1.32 6.16 -0.52
C GLN A 95 1.45 7.10 0.68
N PRO A 96 1.25 6.63 1.92
CA PRO A 96 1.65 7.38 3.09
C PRO A 96 3.17 7.49 3.16
N ALA A 97 3.66 8.48 3.92
CA ALA A 97 5.08 8.56 4.21
C ALA A 97 5.47 7.54 5.29
N LEU A 98 6.64 6.96 5.14
CA LEU A 98 7.24 5.99 6.06
C LEU A 98 8.06 6.72 7.13
N GLU A 99 8.14 6.13 8.31
CA GLU A 99 8.85 6.70 9.45
C GLU A 99 10.38 6.61 9.29
N ASP A 100 11.10 7.59 9.83
CA ASP A 100 12.56 7.76 9.64
C ASP A 100 13.42 6.72 10.38
N ASN A 101 12.80 5.89 11.22
CA ASN A 101 13.50 4.96 12.11
C ASN A 101 13.95 3.67 11.39
N GLN A 102 13.54 3.48 10.14
CA GLN A 102 13.92 2.36 9.29
C GLN A 102 14.86 2.81 8.17
N ALA A 103 15.71 1.90 7.70
CA ALA A 103 16.57 2.15 6.56
C ALA A 103 15.72 2.25 5.27
N LEU A 104 15.17 3.44 5.00
CA LEU A 104 14.36 3.69 3.82
C LEU A 104 15.21 3.56 2.55
N THR A 105 14.63 2.89 1.55
CA THR A 105 15.24 2.75 0.22
C THR A 105 15.30 4.09 -0.49
N TRP A 106 14.19 4.84 -0.53
CA TRP A 106 14.08 6.11 -1.24
C TRP A 106 13.73 7.25 -0.29
N GLU A 107 14.42 8.39 -0.39
CA GLU A 107 14.14 9.54 0.48
C GLU A 107 12.75 10.13 0.20
N ILE A 108 12.16 9.87 -0.98
CA ILE A 108 10.82 10.36 -1.33
C ILE A 108 9.72 9.68 -0.51
N THR A 109 9.98 8.49 0.04
CA THR A 109 9.00 7.81 0.89
C THR A 109 9.06 8.29 2.34
N LYS A 110 10.11 9.01 2.72
CA LYS A 110 10.33 9.50 4.08
C LYS A 110 9.30 10.53 4.50
N ARG A 111 8.89 10.46 5.76
CA ARG A 111 8.05 11.47 6.40
C ARG A 111 8.76 12.82 6.53
N SER A 112 8.08 13.88 6.09
CA SER A 112 8.50 15.28 6.29
C SER A 112 7.52 15.98 7.23
N GLY A 113 8.04 16.66 8.25
CA GLY A 113 7.21 17.36 9.25
C GLY A 113 6.61 18.68 8.75
N ASP A 114 7.16 19.25 7.68
CA ASP A 114 6.85 20.61 7.23
C ASP A 114 5.93 20.65 5.99
N SER A 115 5.42 19.50 5.54
CA SER A 115 4.57 19.40 4.34
C SER A 115 3.46 18.36 4.48
N GLU A 116 2.32 18.61 3.84
CA GLU A 116 1.25 17.63 3.69
C GLU A 116 1.57 16.56 2.64
N VAL A 117 2.24 16.95 1.56
CA VAL A 117 2.62 16.09 0.43
C VAL A 117 3.92 16.60 -0.17
N HIS A 118 4.89 15.72 -0.42
CA HIS A 118 6.07 16.03 -1.22
C HIS A 118 6.12 15.13 -2.45
N LYS A 119 6.40 15.73 -3.60
CA LYS A 119 6.50 15.04 -4.90
C LYS A 119 7.93 14.98 -5.44
N ASN A 120 8.85 15.66 -4.77
CA ASN A 120 10.26 15.73 -5.08
C ASN A 120 11.03 15.72 -3.77
N VAL A 121 12.18 15.07 -3.76
CA VAL A 121 13.11 15.06 -2.63
C VAL A 121 14.53 15.27 -3.16
N GLN A 122 15.42 15.75 -2.31
CA GLN A 122 16.85 15.65 -2.60
C GLN A 122 17.31 14.24 -2.25
N GLU A 123 17.55 13.43 -3.26
CA GLU A 123 17.98 12.05 -3.11
C GLU A 123 19.50 11.96 -2.88
N ARG A 124 19.96 10.81 -2.41
CA ARG A 124 21.39 10.53 -2.17
C ARG A 124 22.21 10.65 -3.48
N PRO A 125 23.47 11.13 -3.43
CA PRO A 125 24.30 11.27 -4.62
C PRO A 125 24.43 9.97 -5.41
N GLY A 126 24.16 10.01 -6.72
CA GLY A 126 24.29 8.86 -7.63
C GLY A 126 23.07 7.94 -7.71
N TRP A 127 22.02 8.17 -6.92
CA TRP A 127 20.80 7.36 -6.94
C TRP A 127 19.82 7.74 -8.06
N CYS A 128 19.90 8.98 -8.56
CA CYS A 128 19.04 9.48 -9.63
C CYS A 128 19.87 9.92 -10.83
N GLN A 129 19.48 9.49 -12.02
CA GLN A 129 19.99 10.08 -13.27
C GLN A 129 19.32 11.43 -13.55
N ASP A 130 18.01 11.55 -13.33
CA ASP A 130 17.26 12.80 -13.40
C ASP A 130 16.41 12.93 -12.12
N PRO A 131 16.60 13.99 -11.30
CA PRO A 131 15.84 14.19 -10.07
C PRO A 131 14.35 14.48 -10.30
N ARG A 132 13.91 14.69 -11.56
CA ARG A 132 12.52 14.95 -11.92
C ARG A 132 11.77 13.70 -12.39
N LEU A 133 12.45 12.56 -12.47
CA LEU A 133 11.88 11.29 -12.90
C LEU A 133 11.79 10.30 -11.74
N PRO A 134 10.86 9.33 -11.79
CA PRO A 134 10.88 8.20 -10.87
C PRO A 134 12.23 7.48 -10.92
N PRO A 135 12.72 6.96 -9.78
CA PRO A 135 12.05 6.92 -8.47
C PRO A 135 12.19 8.21 -7.63
N CYS A 136 12.87 9.24 -8.12
CA CYS A 136 13.27 10.41 -7.33
C CYS A 136 12.23 11.55 -7.31
N ALA A 137 11.26 11.49 -8.22
CA ALA A 137 10.09 12.34 -8.22
C ALA A 137 8.84 11.53 -8.56
N ARG A 138 7.72 11.90 -7.92
CA ARG A 138 6.38 11.33 -8.18
C ARG A 138 6.37 9.80 -8.17
N PHE A 139 7.13 9.22 -7.24
CA PHE A 139 7.26 7.78 -7.08
C PHE A 139 6.38 7.28 -5.94
N VAL A 140 5.79 6.12 -6.16
CA VAL A 140 5.04 5.36 -5.16
C VAL A 140 5.71 4.00 -5.10
N GLU A 141 6.22 3.67 -3.93
CA GLU A 141 6.87 2.38 -3.70
C GLU A 141 5.81 1.31 -3.59
N ILE A 142 6.18 0.12 -4.05
CA ILE A 142 5.24 -0.96 -4.21
C ILE A 142 4.78 -1.58 -2.89
N MET A 143 5.46 -1.29 -1.79
CA MET A 143 5.16 -1.82 -0.45
C MET A 143 3.89 -1.23 0.17
N ALA A 144 3.60 0.05 -0.08
CA ALA A 144 2.48 0.76 0.55
C ALA A 144 1.57 1.54 -0.41
N PRO A 145 1.32 1.09 -1.66
CA PRO A 145 0.52 1.85 -2.61
C PRO A 145 -0.95 1.93 -2.20
N VAL A 146 -1.54 3.07 -2.52
CA VAL A 146 -2.96 3.37 -2.41
C VAL A 146 -3.44 3.87 -3.76
N PHE A 147 -4.54 3.31 -4.23
CA PHE A 147 -5.15 3.63 -5.51
C PHE A 147 -6.56 4.14 -5.28
N SER A 148 -6.98 5.17 -6.01
CA SER A 148 -8.41 5.39 -6.22
C SER A 148 -8.99 4.24 -7.07
N ILE A 149 -10.29 3.99 -6.98
CA ILE A 149 -10.94 3.03 -7.89
C ILE A 149 -10.81 3.44 -9.37
N ALA A 150 -10.79 4.75 -9.65
CA ALA A 150 -10.57 5.25 -10.99
C ALA A 150 -9.18 4.86 -11.51
N ALA A 151 -8.13 5.03 -10.72
CA ALA A 151 -6.78 4.61 -11.07
C ALA A 151 -6.68 3.09 -11.19
N TRP A 152 -7.23 2.36 -10.22
CA TRP A 152 -7.16 0.90 -10.17
C TRP A 152 -7.74 0.22 -11.41
N ARG A 153 -8.82 0.76 -11.98
CA ARG A 153 -9.39 0.28 -13.26
C ARG A 153 -8.36 0.23 -14.39
N TYR A 154 -7.42 1.18 -14.44
CA TYR A 154 -6.34 1.18 -15.42
C TYR A 154 -5.13 0.38 -14.93
N VAL A 155 -4.69 0.63 -13.69
CA VAL A 155 -3.53 -0.03 -13.07
C VAL A 155 -3.66 -1.54 -13.13
N TRP A 156 -4.83 -2.08 -12.78
CA TRP A 156 -5.08 -3.51 -12.82
C TRP A 156 -4.74 -4.13 -14.19
N HIS A 157 -5.00 -3.45 -15.30
CA HIS A 157 -4.70 -3.96 -16.65
C HIS A 157 -3.22 -3.93 -17.02
N ILE A 158 -2.44 -3.02 -16.42
CA ILE A 158 -1.02 -2.82 -16.75
C ILE A 158 -0.08 -3.55 -15.78
N ILE A 159 -0.51 -3.82 -14.55
CA ILE A 159 0.33 -4.53 -13.58
C ILE A 159 0.55 -5.97 -14.03
N GLN A 160 1.80 -6.40 -13.97
CA GLN A 160 2.15 -7.79 -14.21
C GLN A 160 1.85 -8.62 -12.96
N ASN A 161 1.43 -9.86 -13.16
CA ASN A 161 1.20 -10.82 -12.09
C ASN A 161 2.52 -11.50 -11.69
N ASP A 162 3.53 -10.72 -11.27
CA ASP A 162 4.81 -11.14 -10.65
C ASP A 162 5.45 -12.44 -11.18
N LEU A 163 5.34 -12.75 -12.47
CA LEU A 163 5.86 -14.02 -12.98
C LEU A 163 7.39 -14.14 -12.92
N VAL A 164 8.15 -13.10 -12.53
CA VAL A 164 9.62 -13.17 -12.45
C VAL A 164 10.30 -12.26 -11.39
N HIS A 165 9.67 -11.24 -10.79
CA HIS A 165 10.39 -10.28 -9.91
C HIS A 165 9.71 -10.15 -8.54
N GLY A 166 10.38 -10.66 -7.50
CA GLY A 166 9.88 -10.74 -6.12
C GLY A 166 10.05 -9.47 -5.28
N TRP A 167 10.18 -8.31 -5.92
CA TRP A 167 10.36 -7.03 -5.24
C TRP A 167 9.50 -5.98 -5.92
N GLY A 168 8.19 -6.27 -5.98
CA GLY A 168 7.12 -5.48 -6.57
C GLY A 168 7.45 -4.55 -7.75
#